data_AF-A0A817FY83-F1
#
_entry.id   AF-A0A817FY83-F1
#
_cell.length_a   1.000
_cell.length_b   1.000
_cell.length_c   1.000
_cell.angle_alpha   90.00
_cell.angle_beta   90.00
_cell.angle_gamma   90.00
#
_symmetry.space_group_name_H-M   'P 1'
#
loop_
_entity.id
_entity.type
_entity.pdbx_description
1 polymer ?
#
loop_
_entity_poly.entity_id
_entity_poly.type
_entity_poly.pdbx_seq_one_letter_code
_entity_poly.pdbx_strand_id
1 'polypeptide(L)'
;MTVVQVYVGEKHWKNSPREDETLAQQVGNQTKRSLLGFVDVLGGNYDEIRKNYPEEQFLHVYQFKSARKYISTVIQRPDSTIRMFTKSASEII
;
A
#
# COMPACT_ATOMS: atom_id res chain seq x y z
N MET A 1 -13.83 -1.97 -5.57
CA MET A 1 -12.57 -1.51 -6.20
C MET A 1 -11.56 -2.64 -6.08
N THR A 2 -10.76 -2.86 -7.10
CA THR A 2 -9.75 -3.94 -7.20
C THR A 2 -8.57 -3.42 -8.02
N VAL A 3 -7.39 -4.05 -7.87
CA VAL A 3 -6.21 -3.73 -8.68
C VAL A 3 -6.23 -4.59 -9.94
N VAL A 4 -6.54 -3.97 -11.07
CA VAL A 4 -6.66 -4.65 -12.38
C VAL A 4 -5.38 -4.59 -13.22
N GLN A 5 -4.53 -3.61 -12.95
CA GLN A 5 -3.28 -3.37 -13.69
C GLN A 5 -2.19 -2.90 -12.75
N VAL A 6 -0.97 -3.36 -13.02
CA VAL A 6 0.23 -3.00 -12.24
C VAL A 6 1.39 -2.74 -13.20
N TYR A 7 2.11 -1.65 -12.92
CA TYR A 7 3.33 -1.26 -13.63
C TYR A 7 4.50 -1.28 -12.64
N VAL A 8 5.56 -2.05 -12.94
CA VAL A 8 6.81 -2.07 -12.14
C VAL A 8 8.00 -1.98 -13.09
N GLY A 9 8.69 -0.84 -13.08
CA GLY A 9 9.66 -0.53 -14.13
C GLY A 9 8.98 -0.51 -15.49
N GLU A 10 9.57 -1.20 -16.47
CA GLU A 10 8.99 -1.35 -17.81
C GLU A 10 7.96 -2.49 -17.91
N LYS A 11 7.76 -3.25 -16.84
CA LYS A 11 6.86 -4.41 -16.84
C LYS A 11 5.44 -3.99 -16.50
N HIS A 12 4.49 -4.56 -17.24
CA HIS A 12 3.06 -4.36 -17.07
C HIS A 12 2.35 -5.71 -16.92
N TRP A 13 1.59 -5.86 -15.84
CA TRP A 13 0.75 -7.02 -15.59
C TRP A 13 -0.72 -6.62 -15.52
N LYS A 14 -1.56 -7.44 -16.15
CA LYS A 14 -3.02 -7.34 -16.06
C LYS A 14 -3.53 -8.48 -15.20
N ASN A 15 -4.36 -8.15 -14.22
CA ASN A 15 -5.07 -9.13 -13.42
C ASN A 15 -6.51 -9.22 -13.91
N SER A 16 -6.97 -10.44 -14.19
CA SER A 16 -8.39 -10.74 -14.32
C SER A 16 -9.00 -10.76 -12.91
N PRO A 17 -10.05 -9.99 -12.62
CA PRO A 17 -10.76 -10.11 -11.35
C PRO A 17 -11.20 -11.57 -11.15
N ARG A 18 -10.93 -12.17 -9.99
CA ARG A 18 -11.59 -13.42 -9.62
C ARG A 18 -13.06 -13.09 -9.35
N GLU A 19 -13.97 -13.72 -10.09
CA GLU A 19 -15.40 -13.41 -10.03
C GLU A 19 -16.08 -13.86 -8.73
N ASP A 20 -15.46 -14.75 -7.94
CA ASP A 20 -16.17 -15.50 -6.88
C ASP A 20 -15.55 -15.45 -5.47
N GLU A 21 -14.66 -14.51 -5.16
CA GLU A 21 -14.21 -14.35 -3.77
C GLU A 21 -14.99 -13.21 -3.10
N THR A 22 -15.90 -13.59 -2.20
CA THR A 22 -16.50 -12.71 -1.20
C THR A 22 -15.38 -12.11 -0.35
N LEU A 23 -14.79 -11.01 -0.84
CA LEU A 23 -13.81 -10.23 -0.09
C LEU A 23 -14.40 -9.91 1.27
N ALA A 24 -13.81 -10.49 2.32
CA ALA A 24 -14.19 -10.22 3.70
C ALA A 24 -14.39 -8.71 3.89
N GLN A 25 -15.40 -8.33 4.67
CA GLN A 25 -15.78 -6.93 4.84
C GLN A 25 -14.63 -6.14 5.52
N GLN A 26 -13.71 -5.64 4.70
CA GLN A 26 -12.58 -4.84 5.16
C GLN A 26 -13.05 -3.39 5.40
N VAL A 27 -12.87 -2.94 6.63
CA VAL A 27 -13.22 -1.60 7.12
C VAL A 27 -12.22 -0.57 6.59
N GLY A 28 -12.71 0.63 6.26
CA GLY A 28 -11.87 1.78 5.87
C GLY A 28 -11.93 2.12 4.38
N ASN A 29 -10.93 2.88 3.90
CA ASN A 29 -10.93 3.44 2.55
C ASN A 29 -10.83 2.37 1.47
N GLN A 30 -11.73 2.42 0.49
CA GLN A 30 -11.88 1.41 -0.56
C GLN A 30 -10.61 1.20 -1.40
N THR A 31 -9.83 2.26 -1.67
CA THR A 31 -8.59 2.16 -2.42
C THR A 31 -7.48 1.51 -1.60
N LYS A 32 -7.34 1.88 -0.32
CA LYS A 32 -6.32 1.30 0.57
C LYS A 32 -6.55 -0.20 0.74
N ARG A 33 -7.79 -0.61 1.01
CA ARG A 33 -8.12 -2.04 1.17
C ARG A 33 -7.92 -2.85 -0.12
N SER A 34 -8.23 -2.27 -1.29
CA SER A 34 -8.00 -2.94 -2.58
C SER A 34 -6.51 -3.21 -2.82
N LEU A 35 -5.64 -2.30 -2.37
CA LEU A 35 -4.19 -2.49 -2.46
C LEU A 35 -3.70 -3.55 -1.48
N LEU A 36 -4.28 -3.64 -0.28
CA LEU A 36 -3.95 -4.70 0.68
C LEU A 36 -4.38 -6.08 0.18
N GLY A 37 -5.60 -6.23 -0.34
CA GLY A 37 -6.02 -7.50 -0.95
C GLY A 37 -5.16 -7.90 -2.15
N PHE A 38 -4.55 -6.94 -2.85
CA PHE A 38 -3.59 -7.25 -3.91
C PHE A 38 -2.25 -7.82 -3.38
N VAL A 39 -1.86 -7.51 -2.14
CA VAL A 39 -0.69 -8.15 -1.49
C VAL A 39 -0.92 -9.65 -1.34
N ASP A 40 -2.14 -10.06 -0.96
CA ASP A 40 -2.50 -11.48 -0.83
C ASP A 40 -2.45 -12.19 -2.20
N VAL A 41 -2.89 -11.51 -3.27
CA VAL A 41 -2.78 -12.03 -4.66
C VAL A 41 -1.32 -12.25 -5.07
N LEU A 42 -0.40 -11.43 -4.58
CA LEU A 42 1.04 -11.60 -4.79
C LEU A 42 1.67 -12.69 -3.90
N GLY A 43 0.88 -13.35 -3.04
CA GLY A 43 1.35 -14.35 -2.09
C GLY A 43 2.01 -13.75 -0.84
N GLY A 44 1.84 -12.45 -0.60
CA GLY A 44 2.28 -11.81 0.64
C GLY A 44 1.27 -11.99 1.77
N ASN A 45 1.71 -11.79 3.01
CA ASN A 45 0.86 -11.78 4.19
C ASN A 45 0.95 -10.42 4.89
N TYR A 46 -0.07 -9.58 4.71
CA TYR A 46 -0.08 -8.23 5.29
C TYR A 46 -0.04 -8.25 6.83
N ASP A 47 -0.72 -9.19 7.47
CA ASP A 47 -0.78 -9.25 8.94
C ASP A 47 0.59 -9.57 9.55
N GLU A 48 1.35 -10.47 8.93
CA GLU A 48 2.73 -10.75 9.32
C GLU A 48 3.65 -9.54 9.11
N ILE A 49 3.54 -8.89 7.94
CA ILE A 49 4.30 -7.66 7.66
C ILE A 49 4.00 -6.59 8.72
N ARG A 50 2.73 -6.41 9.09
CA ARG A 50 2.31 -5.40 10.07
C ARG A 50 2.81 -5.71 11.48
N LYS A 51 2.88 -6.99 11.87
CA LYS A 51 3.48 -7.42 13.14
C LYS A 51 4.98 -7.14 13.20
N ASN A 52 5.69 -7.33 12.08
CA ASN A 52 7.12 -7.09 11.99
C ASN A 52 7.48 -5.60 11.92
N TYR A 53 6.58 -4.77 11.39
CA TYR A 53 6.73 -3.32 11.27
C TYR A 53 5.58 -2.59 11.98
N PRO A 54 5.55 -2.59 13.33
CA PRO A 54 4.54 -1.91 14.13
C PRO A 54 4.62 -0.37 13.98
N GLU A 55 3.53 0.34 14.30
CA GLU A 55 3.38 1.78 13.97
C GLU A 55 4.36 2.65 14.79
N GLU A 56 4.70 2.17 15.97
CA GLU A 56 5.62 2.76 16.93
C GLU A 56 7.07 2.82 16.40
N GLN A 57 7.40 2.01 15.39
CA GLN A 57 8.72 2.06 14.72
C GLN A 57 8.80 3.15 13.64
N PHE A 58 7.68 3.78 13.28
CA PHE A 58 7.69 4.83 12.26
C PHE A 58 8.31 6.10 12.85
N LEU A 59 9.30 6.65 12.16
CA LEU A 59 9.93 7.90 12.55
C LEU A 59 8.94 9.07 12.42
N HIS A 60 8.12 9.05 11.37
CA HIS A 60 7.09 10.06 11.15
C HIS A 60 6.02 9.59 10.16
N VAL A 61 4.78 10.05 10.35
CA VAL A 61 3.68 9.85 9.41
C VAL A 61 3.11 11.19 8.98
N TYR A 62 3.38 11.59 7.73
CA TYR A 62 2.73 12.73 7.10
C TYR A 62 1.34 12.31 6.65
N GLN A 63 0.33 12.64 7.47
CA GLN A 63 -1.07 12.34 7.15
C GLN A 63 -1.53 12.97 5.84
N PHE A 64 -2.66 12.52 5.29
CA PHE A 64 -3.24 13.15 4.11
C PHE A 64 -3.72 14.58 4.44
N LYS A 65 -3.39 15.54 3.56
CA LYS A 65 -3.97 16.89 3.59
C LYS A 65 -4.38 17.29 2.18
N SER A 66 -5.53 17.96 2.04
CA SER A 66 -6.12 18.35 0.75
C SER A 66 -5.19 19.23 -0.10
N ALA A 67 -4.39 20.10 0.53
CA ALA A 67 -3.44 20.97 -0.16
C ALA A 67 -2.31 20.19 -0.87
N ARG A 68 -1.87 19.07 -0.29
CA ARG A 68 -0.74 18.29 -0.80
C ARG A 68 -1.13 17.00 -1.52
N LYS A 69 -2.33 16.47 -1.25
CA LYS A 69 -2.92 15.27 -1.87
C LYS A 69 -2.06 13.99 -1.80
N TYR A 70 -1.12 13.91 -0.87
CA TYR A 70 -0.35 12.68 -0.60
C TYR A 70 -0.36 12.32 0.89
N ILE A 71 -0.04 11.05 1.17
CA ILE A 71 0.28 10.53 2.50
C ILE A 71 1.65 9.87 2.43
N SER A 72 2.48 10.08 3.45
CA SER A 72 3.82 9.49 3.50
C SER A 72 4.16 8.95 4.87
N THR A 73 4.98 7.90 4.90
CA THR A 73 5.50 7.29 6.12
C THR A 73 7.01 7.21 6.02
N VAL A 74 7.70 7.64 7.08
CA VAL A 74 9.15 7.63 7.19
C VAL A 74 9.54 6.52 8.17
N ILE A 75 10.45 5.65 7.74
CA ILE A 75 10.95 4.52 8.54
C ILE A 75 12.47 4.58 8.67
N GLN A 76 12.96 4.06 9.78
CA GLN A 76 14.37 3.75 9.99
C GLN A 76 14.66 2.35 9.45
N ARG A 77 15.70 2.20 8.62
CA ARG A 77 16.17 0.88 8.18
C ARG A 77 17.27 0.35 9.09
N PRO A 78 17.51 -0.99 9.10
CA PRO A 78 18.56 -1.60 9.92
C PRO A 78 19.98 -1.11 9.59
N ASP A 79 20.22 -0.65 8.36
CA ASP A 79 21.49 -0.07 7.90
C ASP A 79 21.67 1.40 8.30
N SER A 80 20.90 1.87 9.28
CA SER A 80 20.84 3.27 9.74
C SER A 80 20.39 4.28 8.67
N THR A 81 19.96 3.85 7.49
CA THR A 81 19.40 4.76 6.48
C THR A 81 17.90 5.03 6.70
N ILE A 82 17.46 6.20 6.25
CA ILE A 82 16.05 6.60 6.33
C ILE A 82 15.38 6.30 4.99
N ARG A 83 14.16 5.74 5.02
CA ARG A 83 13.32 5.54 3.84
C ARG A 83 11.95 6.16 4.02
N MET A 84 11.49 6.87 3.00
CA MET A 84 10.15 7.44 2.94
C MET A 84 9.33 6.71 1.87
N PHE A 85 8.16 6.21 2.26
CA PHE A 85 7.15 5.68 1.34
C PHE A 85 6.05 6.72 1.18
N THR A 86 5.62 6.96 -0.06
CA THR A 86 4.55 7.92 -0.37
C THR A 86 3.50 7.27 -1.24
N LYS A 87 2.22 7.55 -0.95
CA LYS A 87 1.09 7.20 -1.80
C LYS A 87 0.38 8.47 -2.26
N SER A 88 0.22 8.64 -3.57
CA SER A 88 -0.61 9.67 -4.19
C SER A 88 -1.10 9.23 -5.57
N ALA A 89 -1.77 10.11 -6.29
CA ALA A 89 -2.04 9.95 -7.71
C ALA A 89 -0.78 10.25 -8.54
N SER A 90 -0.71 9.68 -9.74
CA SER A 90 0.46 9.77 -10.64
C SER A 90 0.76 11.20 -11.10
N GLU A 91 -0.24 12.08 -11.12
CA GLU A 91 -0.06 13.47 -11.51
C GLU A 91 0.46 14.37 -10.38
N ILE A 92 0.57 13.83 -9.16
CA ILE A 92 1.05 14.57 -7.98
C ILE A 92 2.52 14.28 -7.68
N ILE A 93 3.01 13.09 -8.03
CA ILE A 93 4.39 12.62 -7.78
C ILE A 93 5.02 12.25 -9.12
#